data_AF-A0A4P9XNU3-F1
#
_entry.id   AF-A0A4P9XNU3-F1
#
_cell.length_a   1.000
_cell.length_b   1.000
_cell.length_c   1.000
_cell.angle_alpha   90.00
_cell.angle_beta   90.00
_cell.angle_gamma   90.00
#
_symmetry.space_group_name_H-M   'P 1'
#
loop_
_entity.id
_entity.type
_entity.pdbx_description
1 polymer ?
#
loop_
_entity_poly.entity_id
_entity_poly.type
_entity_poly.pdbx_seq_one_letter_code
_entity_poly.pdbx_strand_id
1 'polypeptide(L)'
;DRAEFRRMGMQIAVALLVHNFPEGLATFTTTLSAPRIGVLFGIALALHKIPEGVMVSLPIYVATGSRLKGFLVAAVLGTIAQFLGALFGYLLFVTYWNEAISGSLFAIVTAVLLYTIVANMLPLARSYDPQDRYVTIWTFGGFIFFATVSAIFAFA
;
A
#
# COMPACT_ATOMS: atom_id res chain seq x y z
N ASP A 1 -0.50 22.93 10.09
CA ASP A 1 0.55 23.17 11.10
C ASP A 1 1.65 22.09 11.00
N ARG A 2 2.94 22.32 11.30
CA ARG A 2 4.00 21.28 11.20
C ARG A 2 3.72 20.08 12.09
N ALA A 3 3.09 20.30 13.25
CA ALA A 3 2.69 19.22 14.16
C ALA A 3 1.59 18.32 13.55
N GLU A 4 0.65 18.92 12.85
CA GLU A 4 -0.43 18.23 12.13
C GLU A 4 0.11 17.37 10.98
N PHE A 5 1.02 17.92 10.16
CA PHE A 5 1.70 17.17 9.10
C PHE A 5 2.50 15.97 9.65
N ARG A 6 3.18 16.13 10.79
CA ARG A 6 3.87 15.02 11.47
C ARG A 6 2.90 13.93 11.91
N ARG A 7 1.76 14.29 12.48
CA ARG A 7 0.73 13.34 12.93
C ARG A 7 0.12 12.58 11.76
N MET A 8 -0.34 13.27 10.72
CA MET A 8 -0.89 12.66 9.51
C MET A 8 0.15 11.75 8.84
N GLY A 9 1.40 12.22 8.75
CA GLY A 9 2.51 11.44 8.22
C GLY A 9 2.74 10.12 8.93
N MET A 10 2.70 10.14 10.26
CA MET A 10 2.87 8.95 11.08
C MET A 10 1.66 8.00 10.97
N GLN A 11 0.44 8.54 10.86
CA GLN A 11 -0.76 7.74 10.61
C GLN A 11 -0.70 7.03 9.25
N ILE A 12 -0.27 7.73 8.20
CA ILE A 12 -0.06 7.16 6.86
C ILE A 12 1.03 6.08 6.92
N ALA A 13 2.15 6.34 7.59
CA ALA A 13 3.25 5.38 7.70
C ALA A 13 2.81 4.08 8.41
N VAL A 14 2.07 4.19 9.52
CA VAL A 14 1.55 3.01 10.25
C VAL A 14 0.51 2.27 9.41
N ALA A 15 -0.40 2.97 8.74
CA ALA A 15 -1.43 2.32 7.96
C ALA A 15 -0.89 1.62 6.71
N LEU A 16 0.10 2.23 6.02
CA LEU A 16 0.83 1.59 4.93
C LEU A 16 1.63 0.38 5.42
N LEU A 17 2.18 0.43 6.64
CA LEU A 17 2.86 -0.72 7.24
C LEU A 17 1.90 -1.91 7.42
N VAL A 18 0.68 -1.66 7.90
CA VAL A 18 -0.36 -2.70 8.02
C VAL A 18 -0.77 -3.22 6.64
N HIS A 19 -0.76 -2.39 5.60
CA HIS A 19 -1.10 -2.78 4.24
C HIS A 19 -0.05 -3.68 3.56
N ASN A 20 1.23 -3.48 3.89
CA ASN A 20 2.33 -4.27 3.32
C ASN A 20 2.28 -5.75 3.74
N PHE A 21 1.72 -6.06 4.90
CA PHE A 21 1.61 -7.44 5.40
C PHE A 21 0.74 -8.33 4.47
N PRO A 22 -0.50 -7.94 4.14
CA PRO A 22 -1.37 -8.63 3.17
C PRO A 22 -0.74 -8.84 1.80
N GLU A 23 0.00 -7.86 1.30
CA GLU A 23 0.67 -7.99 0.00
C GLU A 23 1.80 -9.01 0.05
N GLY A 24 2.55 -9.07 1.16
CA GLY A 24 3.54 -10.12 1.39
C GLY A 24 2.91 -11.51 1.40
N LEU A 25 1.79 -11.64 2.10
CA LEU A 25 0.98 -12.85 2.17
C LEU A 25 0.42 -13.25 0.79
N ALA A 26 -0.12 -12.30 0.02
CA ALA A 26 -0.60 -12.52 -1.34
C ALA A 26 0.52 -12.90 -2.31
N THR A 27 1.67 -12.22 -2.24
CA THR A 27 2.86 -12.54 -3.07
C THR A 27 3.29 -13.97 -2.85
N PHE A 28 3.38 -14.39 -1.59
CA PHE A 28 3.83 -15.72 -1.23
C PHE A 28 2.85 -16.81 -1.67
N THR A 29 1.57 -16.66 -1.31
CA THR A 29 0.52 -17.64 -1.66
C THR A 29 0.32 -17.78 -3.17
N THR A 30 0.39 -16.66 -3.92
CA THR A 30 0.35 -16.67 -5.39
C THR A 30 1.56 -17.40 -5.98
N THR A 31 2.75 -17.18 -5.41
CA THR A 31 3.99 -17.83 -5.87
C THR A 31 3.97 -19.33 -5.61
N LEU A 32 3.48 -19.77 -4.44
CA LEU A 32 3.31 -21.20 -4.16
C LEU A 32 2.29 -21.87 -5.09
N SER A 33 1.18 -21.18 -5.37
CA SER A 33 0.10 -21.74 -6.20
C SER A 33 0.51 -21.83 -7.67
N ALA A 34 1.18 -20.80 -8.19
CA ALA A 34 1.65 -20.73 -9.57
C ALA A 34 2.91 -19.85 -9.67
N PRO A 35 4.12 -20.43 -9.74
CA PRO A 35 5.38 -19.66 -9.72
C PRO A 35 5.47 -18.59 -10.81
N ARG A 36 4.97 -18.88 -12.02
CA ARG A 36 4.94 -17.90 -13.12
C ARG A 36 4.08 -16.68 -12.80
N ILE A 37 2.91 -16.88 -12.20
CA ILE A 37 2.02 -15.79 -11.76
C ILE A 37 2.68 -15.04 -10.60
N GLY A 38 3.31 -15.77 -9.67
CA GLY A 38 4.08 -15.19 -8.56
C GLY A 38 5.18 -14.24 -9.01
N VAL A 39 5.98 -14.61 -10.03
CA VAL A 39 7.02 -13.73 -10.59
C VAL A 39 6.42 -12.47 -11.19
N LEU A 40 5.35 -12.59 -11.99
CA LEU A 40 4.66 -11.45 -12.59
C LEU A 40 4.07 -10.52 -11.52
N PHE A 41 3.43 -11.10 -10.50
CA PHE A 41 2.90 -10.37 -9.35
C PHE A 41 4.01 -9.66 -8.58
N GLY A 42 5.14 -10.33 -8.33
CA GLY A 42 6.30 -9.76 -7.64
C GLY A 42 6.89 -8.56 -8.39
N ILE A 43 6.98 -8.60 -9.72
CA ILE A 43 7.42 -7.47 -10.55
C ILE A 43 6.42 -6.31 -10.43
N ALA A 44 5.13 -6.58 -10.61
CA ALA A 44 4.08 -5.56 -10.50
C ALA A 44 4.08 -4.89 -9.12
N LEU A 45 4.22 -5.69 -8.07
CA LEU A 45 4.30 -5.23 -6.69
C LEU A 45 5.56 -4.40 -6.43
N ALA A 46 6.72 -4.82 -6.95
CA ALA A 46 7.95 -4.04 -6.82
C ALA A 46 7.81 -2.63 -7.42
N LEU A 47 7.11 -2.51 -8.55
CA LEU A 47 6.80 -1.22 -9.15
C LEU A 47 5.82 -0.40 -8.29
N HIS A 48 4.81 -1.04 -7.69
CA HIS A 48 3.85 -0.38 -6.79
C HIS A 48 4.52 0.18 -5.51
N LYS A 49 5.58 -0.48 -5.04
CA LYS A 49 6.34 -0.07 -3.84
C LYS A 49 7.11 1.23 -4.02
N ILE A 50 7.41 1.64 -5.26
CA ILE A 50 8.12 2.90 -5.52
C ILE A 50 7.25 4.11 -5.09
N PRO A 51 6.01 4.29 -5.61
CA PRO A 51 5.10 5.33 -5.12
C PRO A 51 4.86 5.29 -3.60
N GLU A 52 4.62 4.12 -3.01
CA GLU A 52 4.39 4.02 -1.56
C GLU A 52 5.62 4.41 -0.74
N GLY A 53 6.82 4.00 -1.17
CA GLY A 53 8.06 4.41 -0.54
C GLY A 53 8.23 5.93 -0.51
N VAL A 54 7.80 6.62 -1.58
CA VAL A 54 7.76 8.09 -1.61
C VAL A 54 6.73 8.64 -0.62
N MET A 55 5.53 8.05 -0.56
CA MET A 55 4.48 8.47 0.38
C MET A 55 4.87 8.28 1.86
N VAL A 56 5.65 7.25 2.21
CA VAL A 56 6.15 7.04 3.58
C VAL A 56 7.35 7.93 3.89
N SER A 57 8.26 8.12 2.93
CA SER A 57 9.49 8.89 3.14
C SER A 57 9.24 10.39 3.22
N LEU A 58 8.25 10.93 2.50
CA LEU A 58 7.98 12.37 2.45
C LEU A 58 7.57 12.95 3.81
N PRO A 59 6.61 12.38 4.56
CA PRO A 59 6.27 12.92 5.88
C PRO A 59 7.39 12.79 6.90
N ILE A 60 8.21 11.73 6.82
CA ILE A 60 9.40 11.56 7.65
C ILE A 60 10.44 12.63 7.32
N TYR A 61 10.62 12.94 6.04
CA TYR A 61 11.48 14.04 5.62
C TYR A 61 10.96 15.39 6.14
N VAL A 62 9.66 15.67 6.01
CA VAL A 62 9.04 16.89 6.54
C VAL A 62 9.23 16.99 8.07
N ALA A 63 9.17 15.86 8.78
CA ALA A 63 9.35 15.80 10.22
C ALA A 63 10.82 15.96 10.68
N THR A 64 11.77 15.40 9.93
CA THR A 64 13.16 15.21 10.39
C THR A 64 14.20 16.03 9.61
N GLY A 65 13.84 16.58 8.46
CA GLY A 65 14.74 17.27 7.52
C GLY A 65 15.72 16.36 6.78
N SER A 66 15.74 15.04 7.05
CA SER A 66 16.73 14.12 6.48
C SER A 66 16.12 13.18 5.44
N ARG A 67 16.59 13.32 4.20
CA ARG A 67 16.18 12.44 3.08
C ARG A 67 16.59 10.99 3.33
N LEU A 68 17.80 10.78 3.84
CA LEU A 68 18.33 9.44 4.13
C LEU A 68 17.52 8.75 5.23
N LYS A 69 17.14 9.46 6.30
CA LYS A 69 16.24 8.88 7.33
C LYS A 69 14.88 8.53 6.75
N GLY A 70 14.29 9.41 5.94
CA GLY A 70 13.02 9.12 5.25
C GLY A 70 13.09 7.86 4.39
N PHE A 71 14.14 7.73 3.59
CA PHE A 71 14.39 6.55 2.77
C PHE A 71 14.59 5.28 3.60
N LEU A 72 15.50 5.30 4.59
CA LEU A 72 15.82 4.11 5.39
C LEU A 72 14.61 3.62 6.19
N VAL A 73 13.86 4.54 6.80
CA VAL A 73 12.66 4.15 7.55
C VAL A 73 11.61 3.58 6.60
N ALA A 74 11.36 4.20 5.44
CA ALA A 74 10.43 3.66 4.45
C ALA A 74 10.86 2.26 3.95
N ALA A 75 12.15 2.08 3.66
CA ALA A 75 12.69 0.80 3.21
C ALA A 75 12.56 -0.30 4.26
N VAL A 76 12.92 -0.01 5.52
CA VAL A 76 12.86 -0.98 6.63
C VAL A 76 11.41 -1.34 6.97
N LEU A 77 10.54 -0.36 7.13
CA LEU A 77 9.13 -0.60 7.46
C LEU A 77 8.40 -1.32 6.31
N GLY A 78 8.70 -0.96 5.06
CA GLY A 78 8.18 -1.62 3.87
C GLY A 78 8.54 -3.10 3.81
N THR A 79 9.84 -3.39 3.94
CA THR A 79 10.36 -4.76 3.80
C THR A 79 10.02 -5.67 4.96
N ILE A 80 10.07 -5.19 6.21
CA ILE A 80 9.76 -6.02 7.38
C ILE A 80 8.31 -6.48 7.36
N ALA A 81 7.35 -5.57 7.16
CA ALA A 81 5.94 -5.93 7.18
C ALA A 81 5.60 -6.94 6.07
N GLN A 82 6.16 -6.74 4.87
CA GLN A 82 5.93 -7.62 3.74
C GLN A 82 6.61 -8.99 3.90
N PHE A 83 7.82 -9.03 4.46
CA PHE A 83 8.50 -10.28 4.80
C PHE A 83 7.73 -11.07 5.87
N LEU A 84 7.28 -10.40 6.93
CA LEU A 84 6.46 -11.03 7.97
C LEU A 84 5.13 -11.54 7.40
N GLY A 85 4.51 -10.81 6.49
CA GLY A 85 3.31 -11.23 5.76
C GLY A 85 3.54 -12.49 4.92
N ALA A 86 4.64 -12.55 4.17
CA ALA A 86 5.02 -13.72 3.40
C ALA A 86 5.30 -14.94 4.29
N LEU A 87 6.02 -14.76 5.39
CA LEU A 87 6.32 -15.81 6.35
C LEU A 87 5.06 -16.34 7.04
N PHE A 88 4.17 -15.45 7.48
CA PHE A 88 2.87 -15.85 8.03
C PHE A 88 2.02 -16.54 6.96
N GLY A 89 2.03 -16.03 5.73
CA GLY A 89 1.40 -16.64 4.58
C GLY A 89 1.85 -18.08 4.41
N TYR A 90 3.15 -18.38 4.50
CA TYR A 90 3.66 -19.75 4.45
C TYR A 90 3.11 -20.64 5.57
N LEU A 91 3.22 -20.20 6.81
CA LEU A 91 2.77 -20.97 7.96
C LEU A 91 1.28 -21.25 7.90
N LEU A 92 0.46 -20.23 7.58
CA LEU A 92 -0.98 -20.40 7.42
C LEU A 92 -1.35 -21.24 6.20
N PHE A 93 -0.67 -21.05 5.06
CA PHE A 93 -0.91 -21.78 3.82
C PHE A 93 -0.76 -23.28 4.00
N VAL A 94 0.32 -23.72 4.65
CA VAL A 94 0.61 -25.15 4.86
C VAL A 94 -0.31 -25.78 5.92
N THR A 95 -0.92 -24.99 6.80
CA THR A 95 -1.62 -25.54 7.97
C THR A 95 -3.15 -25.42 7.93
N TYR A 96 -3.71 -24.27 7.52
CA TYR A 96 -5.14 -23.97 7.73
C TYR A 96 -5.84 -23.19 6.61
N TRP A 97 -5.14 -22.90 5.51
CA TRP A 97 -5.63 -21.95 4.51
C TRP A 97 -6.93 -22.38 3.82
N ASN A 98 -7.88 -21.46 3.79
CA ASN A 98 -9.19 -21.65 3.16
C ASN A 98 -9.79 -20.32 2.69
N GLU A 99 -10.93 -20.39 2.01
CA GLU A 99 -11.66 -19.24 1.47
C GLU A 99 -12.07 -18.23 2.55
N ALA A 100 -12.46 -18.70 3.73
CA ALA A 100 -12.89 -17.82 4.82
C ALA A 100 -11.72 -16.99 5.37
N ILE A 101 -10.53 -17.58 5.53
CA ILE A 101 -9.32 -16.89 5.97
C ILE A 101 -8.91 -15.82 4.95
N SER A 102 -8.83 -16.21 3.67
CA SER A 102 -8.44 -15.29 2.60
C SER A 102 -9.43 -14.12 2.46
N GLY A 103 -10.73 -14.40 2.44
CA GLY A 103 -11.77 -13.36 2.40
C GLY A 103 -11.72 -12.41 3.61
N SER A 104 -11.52 -12.94 4.81
CA SER A 104 -11.43 -12.13 6.04
C SER A 104 -10.20 -11.22 6.04
N LEU A 105 -9.04 -11.76 5.64
CA LEU A 105 -7.81 -10.98 5.52
C LEU A 105 -7.98 -9.86 4.49
N PHE A 106 -8.45 -10.15 3.28
CA PHE A 106 -8.66 -9.10 2.27
C PHE A 106 -9.66 -8.02 2.73
N ALA A 107 -10.70 -8.38 3.48
CA ALA A 107 -11.67 -7.42 4.01
C ALA A 107 -11.04 -6.44 5.01
N ILE A 108 -10.26 -6.93 5.98
CA ILE A 108 -9.55 -6.09 6.97
C ILE A 108 -8.65 -5.09 6.26
N VAL A 109 -7.97 -5.54 5.22
CA VAL A 109 -6.95 -4.77 4.50
C VAL A 109 -7.58 -3.70 3.65
N THR A 110 -8.67 -4.05 2.97
CA THR A 110 -9.49 -3.12 2.21
C THR A 110 -10.00 -2.00 3.13
N ALA A 111 -10.45 -2.33 4.34
CA ALA A 111 -10.93 -1.34 5.30
C ALA A 111 -9.81 -0.39 5.75
N VAL A 112 -8.62 -0.91 6.07
CA VAL A 112 -7.45 -0.10 6.46
C VAL A 112 -7.03 0.84 5.32
N LEU A 113 -6.98 0.34 4.08
CA LEU A 113 -6.66 1.16 2.91
C LEU A 113 -7.69 2.26 2.67
N LEU A 114 -8.97 1.92 2.69
CA LEU A 114 -10.05 2.87 2.45
C LEU A 114 -10.00 4.00 3.49
N TYR A 115 -9.84 3.65 4.77
CA TYR A 115 -9.65 4.64 5.83
C TYR A 115 -8.41 5.51 5.58
N THR A 116 -7.29 4.93 5.18
CA THR A 116 -6.04 5.67 4.93
C THR A 116 -6.19 6.66 3.78
N ILE A 117 -6.86 6.25 2.71
CA ILE A 117 -7.12 7.09 1.55
C ILE A 117 -8.02 8.27 1.95
N VAL A 118 -9.17 7.97 2.56
CA VAL A 118 -10.21 8.97 2.86
C VAL A 118 -9.80 9.90 4.00
N ALA A 119 -9.25 9.35 5.09
CA ALA A 119 -8.96 10.11 6.31
C ALA A 119 -7.58 10.77 6.31
N ASN A 120 -6.61 10.28 5.53
CA ASN A 120 -5.24 10.79 5.58
C ASN A 120 -4.70 11.26 4.22
N MET A 121 -4.65 10.40 3.20
CA MET A 121 -3.97 10.74 1.94
C MET A 121 -4.70 11.81 1.15
N LEU A 122 -6.03 11.73 1.05
CA LEU A 122 -6.83 12.71 0.31
C LEU A 122 -6.79 14.10 1.00
N PRO A 123 -6.98 14.22 2.33
CA PRO A 123 -6.75 15.49 3.03
C PRO A 123 -5.32 16.04 2.88
N LEU A 124 -4.31 15.17 2.95
CA LEU A 124 -2.92 15.57 2.75
C LEU A 124 -2.70 16.11 1.33
N ALA A 125 -3.21 15.44 0.30
CA ALA A 125 -3.12 15.90 -1.08
C ALA A 125 -3.78 17.28 -1.26
N ARG A 126 -4.99 17.46 -0.70
CA ARG A 126 -5.70 18.75 -0.70
C ARG A 126 -4.95 19.86 0.03
N SER A 127 -4.22 19.53 1.09
CA SER A 127 -3.39 20.52 1.78
C SER A 127 -2.26 21.09 0.91
N TYR A 128 -1.82 20.34 -0.11
CA TYR A 128 -0.85 20.79 -1.12
C TYR A 128 -1.52 21.43 -2.35
N ASP A 129 -2.84 21.32 -2.50
CA ASP A 129 -3.64 21.92 -3.58
C ASP A 129 -4.90 22.61 -3.01
N PRO A 130 -4.76 23.75 -2.31
CA PRO A 130 -5.87 24.38 -1.58
C PRO A 130 -7.04 24.85 -2.47
N GLN A 131 -6.79 25.08 -3.76
CA GLN A 131 -7.81 25.48 -4.73
C GLN A 131 -8.41 24.30 -5.50
N ASP A 132 -7.98 23.07 -5.20
CA ASP A 132 -8.44 21.85 -5.86
C ASP A 132 -8.30 21.86 -7.38
N ARG A 133 -7.21 22.42 -7.89
CA ARG A 133 -6.99 22.53 -9.33
C ARG A 133 -6.56 21.20 -9.95
N TYR A 134 -6.01 20.30 -9.15
CA TYR A 134 -5.37 19.06 -9.60
C TYR A 134 -5.89 17.83 -8.88
N VAL A 135 -6.05 17.89 -7.55
CA VAL A 135 -6.29 16.69 -6.73
C VAL A 135 -7.55 15.95 -7.17
N THR A 136 -8.70 16.62 -7.28
CA THR A 136 -9.94 15.98 -7.75
C THR A 136 -9.80 15.36 -9.14
N ILE A 137 -9.22 16.10 -10.09
CA ILE A 137 -9.06 15.64 -11.47
C ILE A 137 -8.21 14.38 -11.52
N TRP A 138 -7.07 14.36 -10.83
CA TRP A 138 -6.18 13.20 -10.82
C TRP A 138 -6.75 12.03 -10.02
N THR A 139 -7.49 12.26 -8.94
CA THR A 139 -8.18 11.20 -8.19
C THR A 139 -9.21 10.50 -9.07
N PHE A 140 -10.12 11.24 -9.70
CA PHE A 140 -11.15 10.63 -10.57
C PHE A 140 -10.56 10.07 -11.87
N GLY A 141 -9.58 10.76 -12.46
CA GLY A 141 -8.87 10.27 -13.65
C GLY A 141 -8.16 8.95 -13.39
N GLY A 142 -7.47 8.82 -12.24
CA GLY A 142 -6.88 7.57 -11.80
C GLY A 142 -7.92 6.47 -11.58
N PHE A 143 -9.04 6.78 -10.92
CA PHE A 143 -10.13 5.83 -10.72
C PHE A 143 -10.69 5.29 -12.05
N ILE A 144 -10.99 6.18 -13.00
CA ILE A 144 -11.48 5.80 -14.33
C ILE A 144 -10.44 4.97 -15.09
N PHE A 145 -9.17 5.36 -15.03
CA PHE A 145 -8.09 4.60 -15.66
C PHE A 145 -8.04 3.16 -15.14
N PHE A 146 -7.98 2.97 -13.82
CA PHE A 146 -7.92 1.63 -13.23
C PHE A 146 -9.21 0.83 -13.45
N ALA A 147 -10.38 1.48 -13.41
CA ALA A 147 -11.64 0.82 -13.75
C ALA A 147 -11.65 0.32 -15.21
N THR A 148 -11.13 1.11 -16.14
CA THR A 148 -11.03 0.74 -17.56
C THR A 148 -10.04 -0.41 -17.76
N VAL A 149 -8.86 -0.32 -17.15
CA VAL A 149 -7.85 -1.40 -17.18
C VAL A 149 -8.47 -2.69 -16.64
N SER A 150 -9.16 -2.63 -15.49
CA SER A 150 -9.83 -3.80 -14.91
C SER A 150 -10.92 -4.36 -15.82
N ALA A 151 -11.72 -3.50 -16.47
CA ALA A 151 -12.74 -3.94 -17.41
C ALA A 151 -12.11 -4.69 -18.60
N ILE A 152 -11.02 -4.16 -19.17
CA ILE A 152 -10.30 -4.83 -20.28
C ILE A 152 -9.84 -6.24 -19.88
N PHE A 153 -9.26 -6.40 -18.69
CA PHE A 153 -8.83 -7.72 -18.20
C PHE A 153 -10.00 -8.66 -17.91
N ALA A 154 -11.18 -8.14 -17.55
CA ALA A 154 -12.36 -8.97 -17.33
C ALA A 154 -12.98 -9.50 -18.64
N PHE A 155 -12.68 -8.88 -19.78
CA PHE A 155 -13.15 -9.30 -21.10
C PHE A 155 -12.10 -10.06 -21.92
N ALA A 156 -10.89 -10.26 -21.39
CA ALA A 156 -9.79 -11.00 -22.02
C ALA A 156 -9.67 -12.42 -21.44
#